data_AF-A0A6I4TVU0-F1
#
_entry.id   AF-A0A6I4TVU0-F1
#
_cell.length_a   1.000
_cell.length_b   1.000
_cell.length_c   1.000
_cell.angle_alpha   90.00
_cell.angle_beta   90.00
_cell.angle_gamma   90.00
#
_symmetry.space_group_name_H-M   'P 1'
#
loop_
_entity.id
_entity.type
_entity.pdbx_description
1 polymer ?
#
loop_
_entity_poly.entity_id
_entity_poly.type
_entity_poly.pdbx_seq_one_letter_code
_entity_poly.pdbx_strand_id
1 'polypeptide(L)' 'MNWQAMLLYGLEAGDLNADGEAVAEAMEARLRTGRPLATQDWIAWQEVELGGRLLPGKPGPRLKRA' A
#
# COMPACT_ATOMS: atom_id res chain seq x y z
N MET A 1 -15.76 -4.80 -17.89
CA MET A 1 -14.41 -4.99 -17.31
C MET A 1 -14.06 -6.47 -17.38
N ASN A 2 -12.95 -6.83 -18.03
CA ASN A 2 -12.54 -8.22 -18.23
C ASN A 2 -11.66 -8.66 -17.05
N TRP A 3 -12.30 -9.15 -15.99
CA TRP A 3 -11.63 -9.59 -14.76
C TRP A 3 -10.68 -10.77 -15.00
N GLN A 4 -10.92 -11.60 -16.01
CA GLN A 4 -10.01 -12.69 -16.39
C GLN A 4 -8.69 -12.18 -16.96
N ALA A 5 -8.73 -11.12 -17.78
CA ALA A 5 -7.51 -10.48 -18.26
C ALA A 5 -6.72 -9.88 -17.10
N MET A 6 -7.39 -9.28 -16.12
CA MET A 6 -6.75 -8.71 -14.93
C MET A 6 -6.09 -9.79 -14.05
N LEU A 7 -6.73 -10.95 -13.90
CA LEU A 7 -6.15 -12.10 -13.21
C LEU A 7 -4.96 -12.71 -13.96
N LEU A 8 -5.03 -12.78 -15.29
CA LEU A 8 -3.93 -13.29 -16.11
C LEU A 8 -2.69 -12.39 -16.01
N TYR A 9 -2.87 -11.07 -16.12
CA TYR A 9 -1.78 -10.11 -15.90
C TYR A 9 -1.24 -10.15 -14.47
N GLY A 10 -2.11 -10.33 -13.48
CA GLY A 10 -1.69 -10.49 -12.09
C GLY A 10 -0.89 -11.78 -11.85
N LEU A 11 -1.22 -12.85 -12.56
CA LEU A 11 -0.52 -14.14 -12.49
C LEU A 11 0.84 -14.07 -13.20
N GLU A 12 0.90 -13.43 -14.37
CA GLU A 12 2.15 -13.20 -15.11
C GLU A 12 3.11 -12.27 -14.36
N ALA A 13 2.57 -11.25 -13.67
CA ALA A 13 3.35 -10.37 -12.80
C ALA A 13 3.66 -10.98 -11.43
N GLY A 14 3.05 -12.11 -11.08
CA GLY A 14 3.06 -12.72 -9.75
C GLY A 14 4.08 -13.85 -9.56
N ASP A 15 4.89 -14.17 -10.57
CA ASP A 15 5.95 -15.17 -10.43
C ASP A 15 7.10 -14.58 -9.59
N LEU A 16 6.95 -14.69 -8.26
CA LEU A 16 7.96 -14.29 -7.29
C LEU A 16 9.04 -15.37 -7.27
N ASN A 17 10.16 -15.11 -7.94
CA ASN A 17 11.41 -15.79 -7.66
C ASN A 17 11.84 -15.55 -6.19
N ALA A 18 12.91 -16.20 -5.72
CA ALA A 18 13.37 -16.06 -4.33
C ALA A 18 13.61 -14.58 -3.90
N ASP A 19 14.01 -13.72 -4.84
CA ASP A 19 14.14 -12.28 -4.61
C ASP A 19 12.76 -11.59 -4.48
N GLY A 20 11.77 -12.02 -5.25
CA GLY A 20 10.38 -11.61 -5.14
C GLY A 20 9.73 -12.01 -3.82
N GLU A 21 10.02 -13.19 -3.29
CA GLU A 21 9.53 -13.64 -1.98
C GLU A 21 10.04 -12.74 -0.84
N ALA A 22 11.32 -12.37 -0.87
CA ALA A 22 11.90 -11.43 0.10
C ALA A 22 11.27 -10.03 -0.01
N VAL A 23 10.98 -9.57 -1.23
CA VAL A 23 10.28 -8.30 -1.47
C VAL A 23 8.85 -8.37 -0.92
N ALA A 24 8.13 -9.46 -1.17
CA ALA A 24 6.77 -9.66 -0.68
C ALA A 24 6.72 -9.71 0.85
N GLU A 25 7.66 -10.42 1.50
CA GLU A 25 7.76 -10.46 2.96
C GLU A 25 8.06 -9.07 3.55
N ALA A 26 8.95 -8.30 2.91
CA ALA A 26 9.25 -6.92 3.30
C ALA A 26 8.01 -6.01 3.14
N MET A 27 7.20 -6.23 2.11
CA MET A 27 5.93 -5.52 1.90
C MET A 27 4.94 -5.85 3.01
N GLU A 28 4.69 -7.14 3.28
CA GLU A 28 3.77 -7.62 4.34
C GLU A 28 4.17 -7.10 5.73
N ALA A 29 5.46 -7.18 6.07
CA ALA A 29 5.97 -6.68 7.34
C ALA A 29 5.74 -5.17 7.52
N ARG A 30 5.84 -4.40 6.43
CA ARG A 30 5.65 -2.94 6.45
C ARG A 30 4.17 -2.55 6.44
N LEU A 31 3.34 -3.24 5.67
CA LEU A 31 1.89 -3.05 5.65
C LEU A 31 1.27 -3.30 7.03
N ARG A 32 1.80 -4.26 7.81
CA ARG A 32 1.41 -4.48 9.21
C ARG A 32 1.56 -3.21 10.09
N THR A 33 2.50 -2.33 9.74
CA THR A 33 2.73 -1.07 10.48
C THR A 33 1.86 0.10 9.99
N GLY A 34 1.08 -0.09 8.92
CA GLY A 34 0.27 0.96 8.30
C GLY A 34 1.10 2.08 7.66
N ARG A 35 2.39 1.83 7.37
CA ARG A 35 3.30 2.82 6.77
C ARG A 35 3.36 2.65 5.26
N PRO A 36 3.09 3.72 4.47
CA PRO A 36 3.29 3.66 3.03
C PRO A 36 4.75 3.32 2.65
N LEU A 37 4.89 2.57 1.56
CA LEU A 37 6.18 2.14 0.99
C LEU A 37 6.72 3.09 -0.09
N ALA A 38 5.88 3.99 -0.59
CA ALA A 38 6.27 4.91 -1.65
C ALA A 38 7.23 6.00 -1.13
N THR A 39 7.91 6.66 -2.07
CA THR A 39 8.75 7.82 -1.77
C THR A 39 7.90 8.95 -1.18
N GLN A 40 8.51 9.81 -0.36
CA GLN A 40 7.78 10.94 0.24
C GLN A 40 7.14 11.84 -0.82
N ASP A 41 7.84 12.05 -1.94
CA ASP A 41 7.34 12.87 -3.05
C ASP A 41 6.09 12.24 -3.71
N TRP A 42 6.11 10.92 -3.92
CA TRP A 42 4.96 10.22 -4.47
C TRP A 42 3.77 10.24 -3.50
N ILE A 43 4.02 10.06 -2.21
CA ILE A 43 2.97 10.12 -1.19
C ILE A 43 2.35 11.52 -1.15
N ALA A 44 3.17 12.57 -1.16
CA ALA A 44 2.70 13.95 -1.16
C ALA A 44 1.84 14.26 -2.40
N TRP A 45 2.26 13.80 -3.58
CA TRP A 45 1.47 13.92 -4.80
C TRP A 45 0.12 13.19 -4.67
N GLN A 46 0.11 11.97 -4.13
CA GLN A 46 -1.13 11.20 -3.95
C GLN A 46 -2.07 11.79 -2.90
N GLU A 47 -1.56 12.37 -1.81
CA GLU A 47 -2.39 13.05 -0.82
C GLU A 47 -3.14 14.26 -1.41
N VAL A 48 -2.53 14.95 -2.39
CA VAL A 48 -3.17 16.04 -3.15
C VAL A 48 -4.26 15.49 -4.06
N GLU A 49 -3.98 14.44 -4.83
CA GLU A 49 -4.95 13.85 -5.78
C GLU A 49 -6.15 13.22 -5.06
N LEU A 50 -5.93 12.54 -3.93
CA LEU A 50 -6.97 11.83 -3.20
C LEU A 50 -7.70 12.73 -2.18
N GLY A 51 -7.18 13.92 -1.88
CA GLY A 51 -7.72 14.81 -0.86
C GLY A 51 -7.68 14.24 0.56
N GLY A 52 -6.81 13.26 0.82
CA GLY A 52 -6.76 12.48 2.05
C GLY A 52 -5.33 12.13 2.45
N ARG A 53 -5.07 12.04 3.76
CA ARG A 53 -3.73 11.76 4.28
C ARG A 53 -3.41 10.27 4.23
N LEU A 54 -2.32 9.91 3.56
CA LEU A 54 -1.80 8.55 3.45
C LEU A 54 -0.71 8.27 4.50
N LEU A 55 0.07 9.29 4.87
CA LEU A 55 1.04 9.11 5.95
C LEU A 55 0.32 8.88 7.28
N PRO A 56 0.79 7.92 8.10
CA PRO A 56 0.25 7.76 9.44
C PRO A 56 0.44 9.07 10.23
N GLY A 57 -0.67 9.71 10.58
CA GLY A 57 -0.67 10.80 11.53
C GLY A 57 -0.40 10.28 12.95
N LYS A 58 -0.06 11.19 13.88
CA LYS A 58 -0.23 10.87 15.31
C LYS A 58 -1.69 10.42 15.48
N PRO A 59 -1.95 9.27 16.13
CA PRO A 59 -3.31 8.91 16.50
C PRO A 59 -3.92 10.11 17.21
N GLY A 60 -4.96 10.68 16.61
CA GLY A 60 -5.74 11.70 17.31
C GLY A 60 -6.31 11.09 18.59
N PRO A 61 -6.66 11.89 19.61
CA PRO A 61 -7.42 11.40 20.74
C PRO A 61 -8.63 10.63 20.19
N ARG A 62 -8.81 9.37 20.62
CA ARG A 62 -10.04 8.63 20.30
C ARG A 62 -11.21 9.51 20.72
N LEU A 63 -12.03 9.94 19.76
CA LEU A 63 -13.26 10.66 20.04
C LEU A 63 -14.10 9.74 20.94
N LYS A 64 -14.22 10.10 22.23
CA LYS A 64 -15.22 9.48 23.09
C LYS A 64 -16.56 9.95 22.54
N ARG A 65 -17.38 9.02 22.03
CA ARG A 65 -18.80 9.31 21.75
C ARG A 65 -19.42 9.87 23.04
N ALA A 66 -20.09 11.00 22.90
CA ALA A 66 -20.96 11.56 23.94
C ALA A 66 -22.14 10.63 24.21
#